data_AF-A0A943SAG0-F1
#
_entry.id   AF-A0A943SAG0-F1
#
_cell.length_a   1.000
_cell.length_b   1.000
_cell.length_c   1.000
_cell.angle_alpha   90.00
_cell.angle_beta   90.00
_cell.angle_gamma   90.00
#
_symmetry.space_group_name_H-M   'P 1'
#
loop_
_entity.id
_entity.type
_entity.pdbx_description
1 polymer ?
#
loop_
_entity_poly.entity_id
_entity_poly.type
_entity_poly.pdbx_seq_one_letter_code
_entity_poly.pdbx_strand_id
1 'polypeptide(L)'
;MESTYSTQPKQQIIIEEILKLMEDGREHSVTELKQYLVGKGFGEIDTALRNAIFKLKKTNPYFKNIQRGIYKLEINMEQNSKDSISIEEAVECINKELTKIREFDWVNCTDAELNLARKKVQLLQGLEHDIRMAFK
;
A
#
# COMPACT_ATOMS: atom_id res chain seq x y z
N MET A 1 22.26 -24.95 -29.24
CA MET A 1 21.93 -25.28 -27.83
C MET A 1 22.34 -24.08 -27.00
N GLU A 2 21.44 -23.12 -26.84
CA GLU A 2 21.68 -21.96 -25.98
C GLU A 2 20.81 -22.10 -24.74
N SER A 3 21.49 -22.38 -23.64
CA SER A 3 20.97 -22.33 -22.29
C SER A 3 20.79 -20.87 -21.89
N THR A 4 19.57 -20.45 -21.59
CA THR A 4 19.33 -19.14 -20.97
C THR A 4 18.39 -19.28 -19.77
N TYR A 5 19.04 -19.43 -18.62
CA TYR A 5 18.69 -18.86 -17.31
C TYR A 5 17.22 -18.83 -16.90
N SER A 6 16.86 -19.85 -16.11
CA SER A 6 15.75 -19.83 -15.16
C SER A 6 15.84 -18.57 -14.28
N THR A 7 14.99 -17.57 -14.57
CA THR A 7 14.87 -16.36 -13.76
C THR A 7 13.98 -16.69 -12.56
N GLN A 8 14.52 -17.42 -11.58
CA GLN A 8 13.79 -17.60 -10.32
C GLN A 8 13.48 -16.22 -9.74
N PRO A 9 12.20 -15.92 -9.40
CA PRO A 9 11.88 -14.66 -8.75
C PRO A 9 12.71 -14.57 -7.48
N LYS A 10 13.41 -13.45 -7.28
CA LYS A 10 14.14 -13.23 -6.03
C LYS A 10 13.14 -13.44 -4.90
N GLN A 11 13.41 -14.37 -3.99
CA GLN A 11 12.52 -14.78 -2.89
C GLN A 11 11.87 -13.60 -2.14
N GLN A 12 12.58 -12.47 -2.10
CA GLN A 12 12.11 -11.21 -1.54
C GLN A 12 10.85 -10.65 -2.23
N ILE A 13 10.77 -10.70 -3.56
CA ILE A 13 9.61 -10.22 -4.34
C ILE A 13 8.36 -11.04 -4.01
N ILE A 14 8.51 -12.36 -3.88
CA ILE A 14 7.40 -13.25 -3.52
C ILE A 14 6.91 -12.93 -2.11
N ILE A 15 7.81 -12.64 -1.17
CA ILE A 15 7.45 -12.25 0.19
C ILE A 15 6.66 -10.95 0.20
N GLU A 16 7.09 -9.94 -0.56
CA GLU A 16 6.39 -8.66 -0.68
C GLU A 16 4.99 -8.84 -1.25
N GLU A 17 4.83 -9.66 -2.29
CA GLU A 17 3.51 -9.94 -2.89
C GLU A 17 2.59 -10.75 -1.97
N ILE A 18 3.12 -11.69 -1.20
CA ILE A 18 2.35 -12.40 -0.16
C ILE A 18 1.87 -11.41 0.90
N LEU A 19 2.75 -10.51 1.38
CA LEU A 19 2.37 -9.53 2.40
C LEU A 19 1.28 -8.58 1.89
N LYS A 20 1.40 -8.07 0.66
CA LYS A 20 0.38 -7.23 0.01
C LYS A 20 -0.98 -7.92 -0.07
N LEU A 21 -1.02 -9.20 -0.46
CA LEU A 21 -2.29 -9.94 -0.51
C LEU A 21 -2.93 -10.02 0.89
N MET A 22 -2.11 -10.21 1.92
CA MET A 22 -2.55 -10.43 3.30
C MET A 22 -2.75 -9.12 4.10
N GLU A 23 -2.62 -7.95 3.47
CA GLU A 23 -2.94 -6.64 4.06
C GLU A 23 -4.43 -6.50 4.39
N ASP A 24 -5.28 -7.36 3.83
CA ASP A 24 -6.71 -7.42 4.17
C ASP A 24 -6.98 -8.00 5.58
N GLY A 25 -5.95 -8.55 6.23
CA GLY A 25 -6.04 -9.18 7.55
C GLY A 25 -6.86 -10.47 7.59
N ARG A 26 -7.15 -11.06 6.43
CA ARG A 26 -7.92 -12.30 6.30
C ARG A 26 -7.00 -13.52 6.30
N GLU A 27 -7.63 -14.68 6.35
CA GLU A 27 -6.96 -15.97 6.27
C GLU A 27 -6.81 -16.36 4.81
N HIS A 28 -5.59 -16.70 4.41
CA HIS A 28 -5.29 -17.16 3.05
C HIS A 28 -4.69 -18.56 3.06
N SER A 29 -5.18 -19.37 2.14
CA SER A 29 -4.65 -20.72 1.93
C SER A 29 -3.39 -20.71 1.07
N VAL A 30 -2.53 -21.73 1.18
CA VAL A 30 -1.38 -21.91 0.26
C VAL A 30 -1.84 -21.98 -1.20
N THR A 31 -3.00 -22.57 -1.47
CA THR A 31 -3.57 -22.67 -2.81
C THR A 31 -3.92 -21.29 -3.37
N GLU A 32 -4.51 -20.44 -2.55
CA GLU A 32 -4.87 -19.07 -2.91
C GLU A 32 -3.63 -18.20 -3.12
N LEU A 33 -2.65 -18.27 -2.21
CA LEU A 33 -1.35 -17.60 -2.38
C LEU A 33 -0.67 -18.02 -3.69
N LYS A 34 -0.73 -19.31 -4.02
CA LYS A 34 -0.20 -19.84 -5.28
C LYS A 34 -0.95 -19.25 -6.49
N GLN A 35 -2.28 -19.31 -6.48
CA GLN A 35 -3.11 -18.78 -7.57
C GLN A 35 -2.88 -17.29 -7.80
N TYR A 36 -2.81 -16.51 -6.71
CA TYR A 36 -2.52 -15.07 -6.76
C TYR A 36 -1.17 -14.79 -7.42
N LEU A 37 -0.11 -15.47 -6.97
CA LEU A 37 1.23 -15.28 -7.53
C LEU A 37 1.32 -15.75 -8.99
N VAL A 38 0.67 -16.87 -9.35
CA VAL A 38 0.58 -17.30 -10.75
C VAL A 38 -0.15 -16.27 -11.61
N GLY A 39 -1.24 -15.68 -11.09
CA GLY A 39 -1.95 -14.59 -11.75
C GLY A 39 -1.13 -13.32 -11.93
N LYS A 40 -0.10 -13.11 -11.09
CA LYS A 40 0.89 -12.01 -11.22
C LYS A 40 2.03 -12.32 -12.20
N GLY A 41 2.02 -13.49 -12.84
CA GLY A 41 3.05 -13.90 -13.80
C GLY A 41 4.24 -14.62 -13.18
N PHE A 42 4.18 -14.99 -11.90
CA PHE A 42 5.18 -15.90 -11.34
C PHE A 42 4.90 -17.33 -11.82
N GLY A 43 5.87 -17.97 -12.48
CA GLY A 43 5.72 -19.31 -13.06
C GLY A 43 5.64 -20.45 -12.02
N GLU A 44 6.45 -21.50 -12.19
CA GLU A 44 6.53 -22.58 -11.19
C GLU A 44 7.08 -22.07 -9.85
N ILE A 45 6.19 -21.80 -8.89
CA ILE A 45 6.53 -21.15 -7.62
C ILE A 45 6.49 -22.05 -6.39
N ASP A 46 6.16 -23.34 -6.50
CA ASP A 46 5.89 -24.18 -5.31
C ASP A 46 7.03 -24.19 -4.29
N THR A 47 8.27 -24.34 -4.75
CA THR A 47 9.45 -24.30 -3.89
C THR A 47 9.71 -22.89 -3.35
N ALA A 48 9.53 -21.87 -4.18
CA ALA A 48 9.79 -20.48 -3.81
C ALA A 48 8.76 -19.96 -2.80
N LEU A 49 7.48 -20.31 -2.96
CA LEU A 49 6.39 -20.05 -2.04
C LEU A 49 6.63 -20.73 -0.70
N ARG A 50 7.03 -22.02 -0.70
CA ARG A 50 7.36 -22.73 0.55
C ARG A 50 8.51 -22.04 1.29
N ASN A 51 9.56 -21.62 0.58
CA ASN A 51 10.69 -20.90 1.16
C ASN A 51 10.29 -19.50 1.67
N ALA A 52 9.40 -18.80 0.97
CA ALA A 52 8.86 -17.51 1.38
C ALA A 52 8.04 -17.64 2.67
N ILE A 53 7.11 -18.60 2.73
CA ILE A 53 6.31 -18.90 3.94
C ILE A 53 7.22 -19.29 5.10
N PHE A 54 8.22 -20.15 4.87
CA PHE A 54 9.16 -20.55 5.91
C PHE A 54 9.94 -19.34 6.46
N LYS A 55 10.42 -18.45 5.59
CA LYS A 55 11.11 -17.22 6.00
C LYS A 55 10.17 -16.31 6.78
N LEU A 56 8.96 -16.07 6.28
CA LEU A 56 7.93 -15.25 6.96
C LEU A 56 7.62 -15.78 8.36
N LYS A 57 7.42 -17.08 8.53
CA LYS A 57 7.20 -17.69 9.86
C LYS A 57 8.36 -17.46 10.83
N LYS A 58 9.59 -17.35 10.33
CA LYS A 58 10.79 -17.17 11.16
C LYS A 58 11.08 -15.70 11.46
N THR A 59 10.80 -14.80 10.53
CA THR A 59 11.23 -13.40 10.60
C THR A 59 10.10 -12.42 10.89
N ASN A 60 8.85 -12.75 10.57
CA ASN A 60 7.72 -11.86 10.76
C ASN A 60 6.84 -12.38 11.92
N PRO A 61 6.88 -11.75 13.11
CA PRO A 61 6.11 -12.19 14.27
C PRO A 61 4.59 -12.09 14.09
N TYR A 62 4.14 -11.25 13.15
CA TYR A 62 2.74 -11.03 12.80
C TYR A 62 2.20 -12.07 11.81
N PHE A 63 3.08 -12.84 11.15
CA PHE A 63 2.65 -13.88 10.24
C PHE A 63 2.29 -15.15 11.02
N LYS A 64 0.99 -15.39 11.19
CA LYS A 64 0.47 -16.52 11.97
C LYS A 64 0.04 -17.68 11.08
N ASN A 65 0.30 -18.87 11.58
CA ASN A 65 -0.20 -20.11 11.03
C ASN A 65 -1.48 -20.47 11.80
N ILE A 66 -2.64 -20.31 11.16
CA ILE A 66 -3.94 -20.54 11.80
C ILE A 66 -4.24 -22.03 11.80
N GLN A 67 -4.07 -22.67 10.63
CA GLN A 67 -4.23 -24.11 10.43
C GLN A 67 -3.26 -24.60 9.37
N ARG A 68 -3.10 -25.92 9.24
CA ARG A 68 -2.19 -26.51 8.24
C ARG A 68 -2.50 -25.97 6.83
N GLY A 69 -1.60 -25.13 6.32
CA GLY A 69 -1.73 -24.54 4.99
C GLY A 69 -2.62 -23.29 4.91
N ILE A 70 -3.00 -22.70 6.05
CA ILE A 70 -3.77 -21.47 6.16
C ILE A 70 -3.03 -20.48 7.05
N TYR A 71 -2.76 -19.31 6.50
CA TYR A 71 -1.96 -18.26 7.14
C TYR A 71 -2.73 -16.95 7.22
N LYS A 72 -2.40 -16.13 8.21
CA LYS A 72 -2.96 -14.79 8.38
C LYS A 72 -1.86 -13.84 8.80
N LEU A 73 -1.95 -12.60 8.34
CA LEU A 73 -1.15 -11.51 8.85
C LEU A 73 -1.95 -10.82 9.96
N GLU A 74 -1.48 -10.93 11.21
CA GLU A 74 -2.04 -10.17 12.33
C GLU A 74 -1.59 -8.73 12.20
N ILE A 75 -2.42 -7.93 11.54
CA ILE A 75 -2.24 -6.49 11.48
C ILE A 75 -2.64 -5.95 12.85
N ASN A 76 -1.65 -5.63 13.69
CA ASN A 76 -1.92 -4.78 14.84
C ASN A 76 -2.40 -3.44 14.29
N MET A 77 -3.72 -3.21 14.31
CA MET A 77 -4.30 -1.93 13.88
C MET A 77 -3.71 -0.74 14.66
N GLU A 78 -3.10 -0.98 15.83
CA GLU A 78 -2.36 0.01 16.62
C GLU A 78 -1.02 0.46 16.01
N GLN A 79 -0.49 -0.22 14.99
CA GLN A 79 0.69 0.28 14.26
C GLN A 79 0.31 1.04 13.00
N ASN A 80 -0.84 0.75 12.39
CA ASN A 80 -1.42 1.61 11.36
C ASN A 80 -1.94 2.94 11.92
N SER A 81 -2.18 3.04 13.23
CA SER A 81 -2.55 4.30 13.88
C SER A 81 -1.39 5.29 14.08
N LYS A 82 -0.14 4.90 13.79
CA LYS A 82 0.99 5.85 13.77
C LYS A 82 1.09 6.66 12.47
N ASP A 83 0.51 6.16 11.37
CA ASP A 83 0.48 6.84 10.07
C ASP A 83 -0.95 7.15 9.59
N SER A 84 -1.99 6.70 10.30
CA SER A 84 -3.36 7.12 10.02
C SER A 84 -3.62 8.49 10.63
N ILE A 85 -3.46 9.52 9.81
CA ILE A 85 -3.97 10.86 10.13
C ILE A 85 -5.49 10.73 10.32
N SER A 86 -6.03 11.22 11.44
CA SER A 86 -7.48 11.27 11.63
C SER A 86 -8.13 12.11 10.52
N ILE A 87 -9.42 11.89 10.25
CA ILE A 87 -10.14 12.64 9.22
C ILE A 87 -10.08 14.14 9.53
N GLU A 88 -10.20 14.49 10.80
CA GLU A 88 -10.09 15.85 11.31
C GLU A 88 -8.70 16.45 11.05
N GLU A 89 -7.63 15.71 11.32
CA GLU A 89 -6.26 16.16 11.04
C GLU A 89 -5.97 16.26 9.53
N ALA A 90 -6.54 15.37 8.70
CA ALA A 90 -6.40 15.43 7.25
C ALA A 90 -7.10 16.66 6.68
N VAL A 91 -8.30 16.97 7.18
CA VAL A 91 -9.04 18.20 6.87
C VAL A 91 -8.27 19.43 7.36
N GLU A 92 -7.65 19.37 8.55
CA GLU A 92 -6.83 20.45 9.08
C GLU A 92 -5.58 20.71 8.23
N CYS A 93 -4.91 19.66 7.75
CA CYS A 93 -3.79 19.76 6.81
C CYS A 93 -4.20 20.42 5.49
N ILE A 94 -5.34 20.03 4.93
CA ILE A 94 -5.90 20.65 3.72
C ILE A 94 -6.18 22.14 3.96
N ASN A 95 -6.79 22.50 5.10
CA ASN A 95 -7.09 23.89 5.46
C ASN A 95 -5.83 24.73 5.67
N LYS A 96 -4.77 24.16 6.26
CA LYS A 96 -3.47 24.83 6.42
C LYS A 96 -2.86 25.14 5.05
N GLU A 97 -2.89 24.19 4.11
CA GLU A 97 -2.38 24.42 2.76
C GLU A 97 -3.22 25.42 1.97
N LEU A 98 -4.55 25.42 2.10
CA LEU A 98 -5.41 26.44 1.52
C LEU A 98 -5.11 27.84 2.09
N THR A 99 -4.83 27.93 3.40
CA THR A 99 -4.46 29.20 4.04
C THR A 99 -3.13 29.72 3.52
N LYS A 100 -2.11 28.86 3.38
CA LYS A 100 -0.82 29.24 2.77
C LYS A 100 -0.97 29.73 1.34
N ILE A 101 -1.86 29.12 0.56
CA ILE A 101 -2.15 29.59 -0.81
C ILE A 101 -2.85 30.96 -0.78
N ARG A 102 -3.71 31.24 0.21
CA ARG A 102 -4.31 32.56 0.38
C ARG A 102 -3.29 33.64 0.75
N GLU A 103 -2.30 33.28 1.57
CA GLU A 103 -1.19 34.15 1.98
C GLU A 103 -0.09 34.29 0.92
N PHE A 104 -0.18 33.56 -0.19
CA PHE A 104 0.76 33.65 -1.31
C PHE A 104 0.81 35.07 -1.86
N ASP A 105 2.01 35.56 -2.24
CA ASP A 105 2.16 36.88 -2.85
C ASP A 105 1.68 36.86 -4.30
N TRP A 106 0.36 37.06 -4.45
CA TRP A 106 -0.33 37.10 -5.73
C TRP A 106 0.14 38.24 -6.64
N VAL A 107 0.82 39.25 -6.10
CA VAL A 107 1.21 40.46 -6.84
C VAL A 107 2.51 40.24 -7.62
N ASN A 108 3.43 39.44 -7.08
CA ASN A 108 4.76 39.22 -7.67
C ASN A 108 4.97 37.82 -8.27
N CYS A 109 3.91 37.01 -8.39
CA CYS A 109 4.00 35.66 -8.92
C CYS A 109 3.93 35.61 -10.46
N THR A 110 4.57 34.60 -11.04
CA THR A 110 4.52 34.34 -12.48
C THR A 110 3.20 33.67 -12.87
N ASP A 111 2.76 33.83 -14.13
CA ASP A 111 1.55 33.16 -14.64
C ASP A 111 1.57 31.63 -14.48
N ALA A 112 2.76 31.03 -14.50
CA ALA A 112 2.96 29.61 -14.26
C ALA A 112 2.68 29.22 -12.80
N GLU A 113 3.18 30.00 -11.84
CA GLU A 113 2.95 29.80 -10.41
C GLU A 113 1.48 30.05 -10.04
N LEU A 114 0.86 31.05 -10.67
CA LEU A 114 -0.54 31.39 -10.48
C LEU A 114 -1.47 30.26 -10.98
N ASN A 115 -1.15 29.67 -12.14
CA ASN A 115 -1.88 28.50 -12.64
C ASN A 115 -1.65 27.24 -11.78
N LEU A 116 -0.45 27.06 -11.24
CA LEU A 116 -0.15 25.95 -10.33
C LEU A 116 -0.93 26.09 -9.01
N ALA A 117 -0.96 27.29 -8.44
CA ALA A 117 -1.75 27.59 -7.24
C ALA A 117 -3.25 27.31 -7.47
N ARG A 118 -3.82 27.76 -8.59
CA ARG A 118 -5.22 27.48 -8.94
C ARG A 118 -5.52 25.99 -9.07
N LYS A 119 -4.66 25.23 -9.75
CA LYS A 119 -4.80 23.77 -9.86
C LYS A 119 -4.70 23.10 -8.50
N LYS A 120 -3.77 23.52 -7.65
CA LYS A 120 -3.60 22.99 -6.29
C LYS A 120 -4.84 23.24 -5.44
N VAL A 121 -5.46 24.42 -5.55
CA VAL A 121 -6.73 24.74 -4.86
C VAL A 121 -7.87 23.82 -5.32
N GLN A 122 -8.05 23.64 -6.63
CA GLN A 122 -9.11 22.75 -7.14
C GLN A 122 -8.93 21.30 -6.66
N LEU A 123 -7.70 20.81 -6.64
CA LEU A 123 -7.37 19.45 -6.23
C LEU A 123 -7.61 19.25 -4.73
N LEU A 124 -7.22 20.22 -3.90
CA LEU A 124 -7.46 20.21 -2.46
C LEU A 124 -8.95 20.30 -2.10
N GLN A 125 -9.73 21.11 -2.83
CA GLN A 125 -11.19 21.20 -2.65
C GLN A 125 -11.90 19.90 -3.07
N GLY A 126 -11.44 19.26 -4.14
CA GLY A 126 -11.95 17.95 -4.56
C GLY A 126 -11.68 16.88 -3.51
N LEU A 127 -10.45 16.82 -3.00
CA LEU A 127 -10.08 15.89 -1.93
C LEU A 127 -10.89 16.12 -0.64
N GLU A 128 -11.10 17.37 -0.24
CA GLU A 128 -11.97 17.70 0.91
C GLU A 128 -13.40 17.18 0.71
N HIS A 129 -13.96 17.36 -0.49
CA HIS A 129 -15.29 16.88 -0.82
C HIS A 129 -15.37 15.34 -0.79
N ASP A 130 -14.42 14.66 -1.40
CA ASP A 130 -14.37 13.20 -1.48
C ASP A 130 -14.24 12.57 -0.09
N ILE A 131 -13.38 13.13 0.77
CA ILE A 131 -13.23 12.70 2.17
C ILE A 131 -14.57 12.88 2.89
N ARG A 132 -15.24 14.04 2.78
CA ARG A 132 -16.53 14.24 3.45
C ARG A 132 -17.65 13.33 2.95
N MET A 133 -17.64 12.97 1.67
CA MET A 133 -18.65 12.09 1.08
C MET A 133 -18.42 10.61 1.43
N ALA A 134 -17.16 10.18 1.58
CA ALA A 134 -16.81 8.81 1.94
C ALA A 134 -17.17 8.43 3.39
N PHE A 135 -17.34 9.42 4.26
CA PHE A 135 -17.59 9.23 5.71
C PHE A 135 -18.95 9.79 6.18
N LYS A 136 -19.92 9.93 5.26
CA LYS A 136 -21.31 10.30 5.53
C LYS A 136 -22.23 9.08 5.46
#